data_AF-A0A1M2ZJG1-F1
#
_entry.id   AF-A0A1M2ZJG1-F1
#
_cell.length_a   1.000
_cell.length_b   1.000
_cell.length_c   1.000
_cell.angle_alpha   90.00
_cell.angle_beta   90.00
_cell.angle_gamma   90.00
#
_symmetry.space_group_name_H-M   'P 1'
#
loop_
_entity.id
_entity.type
_entity.pdbx_description
1 polymer ?
#
loop_
_entity_poly.entity_id
_entity_poly.type
_entity_poly.pdbx_seq_one_letter_code
_entity_poly.pdbx_strand_id
1 'polypeptide(L)'
;MKYFKLMGVIILMIFIVSCTNKGSVKNNNSNNDETSSIFAGSKLSESTSQKDADSTPKDIYDRLDNKTHKNQLIKTEYSLESLQTKFARNGNPFSGYALTVKEIDDNFPIECIRKISKKFYYVVYKVKEGGYLYVHLINPNEDEWTGQNNGLEQSNSYYANGKSNIKEIKIGDSFTKVSTHDTSIAENNFNFIYEYINGEERFYSVHIDSKKLFVINYNNSKSIDEIRQSSVKSIDEYVKYIISPKGFNEYNYEYNYTILEIDL
;
A
#
# COMPACT_ATOMS: atom_id res chain seq x y z
N MET A 1 -39.80 25.67 -48.35
CA MET A 1 -39.42 26.74 -47.39
C MET A 1 -38.46 26.13 -46.39
N LYS A 2 -37.29 26.65 -46.03
CA LYS A 2 -36.48 27.84 -46.37
C LYS A 2 -35.04 27.50 -45.91
N TYR A 3 -34.05 27.93 -46.68
CA TYR A 3 -32.63 28.00 -46.27
C TYR A 3 -32.39 29.13 -45.24
N PHE A 4 -31.22 29.09 -44.58
CA PHE A 4 -30.36 30.17 -44.01
C PHE A 4 -29.88 29.81 -42.58
N LYS A 5 -28.60 29.41 -42.39
CA LYS A 5 -27.39 30.23 -42.12
C LYS A 5 -27.55 31.14 -40.88
N LEU A 6 -26.62 31.04 -39.91
CA LEU A 6 -25.57 32.05 -39.65
C LEU A 6 -24.94 31.94 -38.23
N MET A 7 -23.63 31.68 -38.19
CA MET A 7 -22.55 32.28 -37.37
C MET A 7 -22.83 33.05 -36.05
N GLY A 8 -21.95 32.78 -35.06
CA GLY A 8 -21.49 33.70 -34.01
C GLY A 8 -20.50 32.99 -33.08
N VAL A 9 -19.18 32.94 -33.37
CA VAL A 9 -18.12 33.95 -33.09
C VAL A 9 -18.00 34.35 -31.61
N ILE A 10 -17.03 33.71 -30.96
CA ILE A 10 -15.92 34.26 -30.13
C ILE A 10 -16.25 35.43 -29.18
N ILE A 11 -16.11 35.20 -27.87
CA ILE A 11 -15.52 36.19 -26.95
C ILE A 11 -14.40 35.52 -26.15
N LEU A 12 -13.19 35.83 -26.59
CA LEU A 12 -11.93 35.73 -25.87
C LEU A 12 -11.86 36.92 -24.90
N MET A 13 -11.79 36.68 -23.59
CA MET A 13 -11.28 37.68 -22.66
C MET A 13 -10.09 37.12 -21.89
N ILE A 14 -8.94 37.56 -22.38
CA ILE A 14 -7.64 37.60 -21.71
C ILE A 14 -7.74 38.61 -20.57
N PHE A 15 -7.43 38.19 -19.34
CA PHE A 15 -6.88 39.08 -18.32
C PHE A 15 -5.50 38.55 -17.91
N ILE A 16 -4.49 39.27 -18.41
CA ILE A 16 -3.12 39.29 -17.92
C ILE A 16 -3.09 40.15 -16.64
N VAL A 17 -2.01 40.03 -15.86
CA VAL A 17 -1.52 40.89 -14.75
C VAL A 17 -1.79 40.24 -13.39
N SER A 18 -0.80 39.73 -12.64
CA SER A 18 0.37 40.47 -12.19
C SER A 18 1.60 39.57 -11.91
N CYS A 19 2.74 40.04 -12.41
CA CYS A 19 4.06 39.72 -11.85
C CYS A 19 4.29 40.43 -10.52
N THR A 20 5.32 39.93 -9.81
CA THR A 20 6.16 40.53 -8.75
C THR A 20 5.86 40.09 -7.31
N ASN A 21 6.78 39.33 -6.71
CA ASN A 21 7.81 39.99 -5.90
C ASN A 21 9.11 39.17 -5.80
N LYS A 22 10.23 39.89 -5.96
CA LYS A 22 11.61 39.43 -5.72
C LYS A 22 11.89 39.56 -4.22
N GLY A 23 12.44 38.53 -3.61
CA GLY A 23 13.05 38.59 -2.29
C GLY A 23 14.31 37.75 -2.24
N SER A 24 15.43 38.31 -2.70
CA SER A 24 16.75 37.74 -2.42
C SER A 24 17.18 38.17 -1.02
N VAL A 25 17.48 37.21 -0.16
CA VAL A 25 18.32 37.46 1.02
C VAL A 25 19.60 36.66 0.84
N LYS A 26 20.65 37.37 0.41
CA LYS A 26 22.04 36.99 0.68
C LYS A 26 22.32 37.40 2.12
N ASN A 27 22.88 36.50 2.92
CA ASN A 27 23.61 36.94 4.10
C ASN A 27 25.00 36.29 4.15
N ASN A 28 25.96 37.15 4.44
CA ASN A 28 27.40 36.97 4.32
C ASN A 28 27.99 36.13 5.46
N ASN A 29 29.12 35.51 5.11
CA ASN A 29 30.31 35.20 5.91
C ASN A 29 30.37 35.71 7.36
N SER A 30 30.85 34.83 8.24
CA SER A 30 32.00 35.14 9.08
C SER A 30 32.90 33.91 9.19
N ASN A 31 34.16 34.09 8.81
CA ASN A 31 35.28 33.22 9.12
C ASN A 31 35.76 33.46 10.56
N ASN A 32 36.76 32.65 10.93
CA ASN A 32 37.75 32.80 12.01
C ASN A 32 37.31 32.28 13.39
N ASP A 33 38.12 31.58 14.18
CA ASP A 33 39.54 31.22 14.07
C ASP A 33 39.82 30.02 14.99
N GLU A 34 40.93 29.35 14.69
CA GLU A 34 41.59 28.33 15.48
C GLU A 34 41.93 28.80 16.90
N THR A 35 41.81 27.93 17.92
CA THR A 35 42.89 27.79 18.92
C THR A 35 42.88 26.41 19.56
N SER A 36 44.01 25.75 19.43
CA SER A 36 44.46 24.54 20.08
C SER A 36 44.68 24.72 21.59
N SER A 37 44.37 23.71 22.40
CA SER A 37 45.21 23.42 23.57
C SER A 37 45.17 21.94 23.92
N ILE A 38 46.37 21.43 24.13
CA ILE A 38 46.78 20.07 24.45
C ILE A 38 46.65 19.89 25.97
N PHE A 39 46.08 18.79 26.45
CA PHE A 39 46.48 18.22 27.74
C PHE A 39 46.46 16.69 27.70
N ALA A 40 47.56 16.13 28.17
CA ALA A 40 47.96 14.74 28.04
C ALA A 40 47.38 13.83 29.12
N GLY A 41 47.06 12.59 28.70
CA GLY A 41 47.44 11.35 29.40
C GLY A 41 46.67 10.96 30.68
N SER A 42 45.90 9.87 30.60
CA SER A 42 46.21 8.68 31.41
C SER A 42 45.41 7.43 31.00
N LYS A 43 46.20 6.37 30.81
CA LYS A 43 45.96 4.96 31.11
C LYS A 43 44.79 4.20 30.47
N LEU A 44 45.22 3.33 29.55
CA LEU A 44 44.66 2.01 29.25
C LEU A 44 44.00 1.35 30.47
N SER A 45 42.75 0.95 30.27
CA SER A 45 42.20 -0.26 30.87
C SER A 45 41.41 -0.97 29.77
N GLU A 46 41.97 -2.07 29.26
CA GLU A 46 41.28 -3.02 28.39
C GLU A 46 40.10 -3.61 29.17
N SER A 47 38.88 -3.15 28.88
CA SER A 47 37.69 -3.96 29.10
C SER A 47 37.28 -4.55 27.76
N THR A 48 37.57 -5.83 27.62
CA THR A 48 37.10 -6.70 26.54
C THR A 48 35.57 -6.80 26.62
N SER A 49 34.87 -5.78 26.13
CA SER A 49 33.48 -5.91 25.75
C SER A 49 33.49 -6.68 24.43
N GLN A 50 33.18 -7.98 24.52
CA GLN A 50 32.83 -8.78 23.36
C GLN A 50 31.78 -8.00 22.59
N LYS A 51 32.20 -7.45 21.45
CA LYS A 51 31.30 -6.93 20.43
C LYS A 51 30.35 -8.05 20.08
N ASP A 52 29.08 -7.82 20.37
CA ASP A 52 27.99 -8.62 19.84
C ASP A 52 28.22 -8.87 18.36
N ALA A 53 28.00 -10.13 18.00
CA ALA A 53 28.17 -10.66 16.67
C ALA A 53 27.39 -9.80 15.66
N ASP A 54 28.13 -9.22 14.73
CA ASP A 54 27.77 -9.04 13.32
C ASP A 54 26.27 -8.79 13.06
N SER A 55 25.74 -7.67 13.54
CA SER A 55 24.40 -7.20 13.19
C SER A 55 24.44 -6.35 11.92
N THR A 56 25.19 -6.77 10.91
CA THR A 56 25.07 -6.14 9.59
C THR A 56 23.61 -6.31 9.16
N PRO A 57 22.84 -5.23 8.92
CA PRO A 57 21.44 -5.35 8.54
C PRO A 57 21.36 -6.24 7.31
N LYS A 58 20.79 -7.44 7.47
CA LYS A 58 20.57 -8.34 6.34
C LYS A 58 19.65 -7.63 5.37
N ASP A 59 20.06 -7.61 4.11
CA ASP A 59 19.22 -7.09 3.05
C ASP A 59 17.86 -7.79 3.13
N ILE A 60 16.78 -7.07 2.88
CA ILE A 60 15.44 -7.65 2.88
C ILE A 60 15.35 -8.83 1.90
N TYR A 61 16.13 -8.79 0.82
CA TYR A 61 16.20 -9.89 -0.16
C TYR A 61 16.84 -11.16 0.40
N ASP A 62 17.73 -11.07 1.39
CA ASP A 62 18.32 -12.25 2.05
C ASP A 62 17.29 -13.02 2.89
N ARG A 63 16.15 -12.38 3.18
CA ARG A 63 15.03 -12.97 3.92
C ARG A 63 13.97 -13.58 3.01
N LEU A 64 14.18 -13.54 1.68
CA LEU A 64 13.27 -14.19 0.73
C LEU A 64 13.25 -15.70 0.97
N ASP A 65 12.07 -16.17 1.36
CA ASP A 65 11.77 -17.58 1.47
C ASP A 65 10.46 -17.78 0.74
N ASN A 66 10.39 -18.74 -0.18
CA ASN A 66 9.18 -19.11 -0.93
C ASN A 66 8.65 -20.51 -0.58
N LYS A 67 9.31 -21.22 0.33
CA LYS A 67 9.11 -22.65 0.57
C LYS A 67 8.64 -22.95 1.99
N THR A 68 9.23 -22.31 2.99
CA THR A 68 8.93 -22.56 4.40
C THR A 68 7.53 -22.02 4.70
N HIS A 69 6.65 -22.78 5.35
CA HIS A 69 5.29 -22.31 5.63
C HIS A 69 5.29 -21.03 6.49
N LYS A 70 4.43 -20.04 6.19
CA LYS A 70 4.43 -18.70 6.85
C LYS A 70 4.38 -18.77 8.39
N ASN A 71 3.62 -19.70 8.96
CA ASN A 71 3.50 -19.87 10.42
C ASN A 71 4.81 -20.31 11.10
N GLN A 72 5.80 -20.80 10.34
CA GLN A 72 7.13 -21.16 10.85
C GLN A 72 8.10 -19.97 10.80
N LEU A 73 7.82 -18.98 9.94
CA LEU A 73 8.65 -17.78 9.76
C LEU A 73 8.21 -16.65 10.68
N ILE A 74 6.91 -16.40 10.77
CA ILE A 74 6.33 -15.26 11.50
C ILE A 74 6.21 -15.60 12.98
N LYS A 75 6.85 -14.81 13.84
CA LYS A 75 6.82 -14.97 15.30
C LYS A 75 6.11 -13.81 15.98
N THR A 76 6.11 -12.65 15.35
CA THR A 76 5.56 -11.42 15.90
C THR A 76 4.12 -11.23 15.45
N GLU A 77 3.27 -10.80 16.39
CA GLU A 77 1.88 -10.48 16.13
C GLU A 77 1.62 -9.00 16.37
N TYR A 78 0.88 -8.37 15.45
CA TYR A 78 0.52 -6.96 15.52
C TYR A 78 -1.01 -6.81 15.62
N SER A 79 -1.49 -5.74 16.25
CA SER A 79 -2.93 -5.48 16.24
C SER A 79 -3.36 -4.98 14.86
N LEU A 80 -4.56 -5.36 14.45
CA LEU A 80 -5.18 -4.94 13.20
C LEU A 80 -5.24 -3.41 13.10
N GLU A 81 -5.55 -2.74 14.21
CA GLU A 81 -5.58 -1.28 14.31
C GLU A 81 -4.21 -0.65 13.96
N SER A 82 -3.12 -1.13 14.57
CA SER A 82 -1.78 -0.59 14.34
C SER A 82 -1.34 -0.75 12.89
N LEU A 83 -1.63 -1.91 12.30
CA LEU A 83 -1.36 -2.17 10.89
C LEU A 83 -2.21 -1.24 10.01
N GLN A 84 -3.49 -1.03 10.34
CA GLN A 84 -4.40 -0.20 9.55
C GLN A 84 -3.96 1.26 9.52
N THR A 85 -3.50 1.80 10.65
CA THR A 85 -2.96 3.17 10.71
C THR A 85 -1.80 3.38 9.74
N LYS A 86 -1.06 2.33 9.37
CA LYS A 86 0.11 2.44 8.51
C LYS A 86 -0.10 1.97 7.07
N PHE A 87 -0.74 0.82 6.88
CA PHE A 87 -0.84 0.17 5.58
C PHE A 87 -2.14 0.50 4.83
N ALA A 88 -3.20 0.98 5.49
CA ALA A 88 -4.46 1.24 4.80
C ALA A 88 -4.36 2.54 3.99
N ARG A 89 -4.07 2.39 2.70
CA ARG A 89 -3.96 3.50 1.73
C ARG A 89 -5.19 4.40 1.66
N ASN A 90 -6.36 3.90 2.09
CA ASN A 90 -7.63 4.62 2.08
C ASN A 90 -7.81 5.57 3.29
N GLY A 91 -6.92 5.54 4.28
CA GLY A 91 -7.06 6.29 5.53
C GLY A 91 -6.59 7.75 5.48
N ASN A 92 -5.91 8.19 4.41
CA ASN A 92 -5.43 9.57 4.33
C ASN A 92 -5.31 10.07 2.87
N PRO A 93 -6.11 11.07 2.44
CA PRO A 93 -6.00 11.67 1.11
C PRO A 93 -4.67 12.40 0.86
N PHE A 94 -3.81 12.55 1.88
CA PHE A 94 -2.45 13.09 1.78
C PHE A 94 -1.34 12.03 1.78
N SER A 95 -1.63 10.73 1.94
CA SER A 95 -0.62 9.66 1.93
C SER A 95 -0.37 9.09 0.53
N GLY A 96 -0.30 9.95 -0.50
CA GLY A 96 -0.03 9.58 -1.89
C GLY A 96 1.35 8.95 -2.16
N TYR A 97 2.05 8.49 -1.13
CA TYR A 97 3.34 7.84 -1.24
C TYR A 97 3.21 6.36 -0.90
N ALA A 98 3.66 5.52 -1.82
CA ALA A 98 3.87 4.11 -1.55
C ALA A 98 4.95 3.97 -0.47
N LEU A 99 4.67 3.21 0.61
CA LEU A 99 5.69 2.91 1.61
C LEU A 99 6.80 2.08 0.95
N THR A 100 8.05 2.49 1.13
CA THR A 100 9.20 1.68 0.74
C THR A 100 9.32 0.48 1.67
N VAL A 101 9.88 -0.62 1.18
CA VAL A 101 10.09 -1.83 2.00
C VAL A 101 10.94 -1.58 3.24
N LYS A 102 11.85 -0.60 3.17
CA LYS A 102 12.64 -0.17 4.33
C LYS A 102 11.75 0.47 5.40
N GLU A 103 10.90 1.42 5.01
CA GLU A 103 9.96 2.04 5.96
C GLU A 103 9.01 1.02 6.57
N ILE A 104 8.61 0.03 5.78
CA ILE A 104 7.82 -1.11 6.25
C ILE A 104 8.59 -1.88 7.33
N ASP A 105 9.83 -2.31 7.05
CA ASP A 105 10.68 -3.08 7.98
C ASP A 105 11.02 -2.30 9.25
N ASP A 106 11.28 -0.99 9.14
CA ASP A 106 11.59 -0.11 10.27
C ASP A 106 10.41 0.00 11.26
N ASN A 107 9.16 -0.06 10.77
CA ASN A 107 7.95 0.06 11.61
C ASN A 107 7.42 -1.31 12.06
N PHE A 108 7.46 -2.29 11.17
CA PHE A 108 6.98 -3.65 11.36
C PHE A 108 8.03 -4.61 10.79
N PRO A 109 8.96 -5.12 11.63
CA PRO A 109 10.01 -6.02 11.16
C PRO A 109 9.48 -7.16 10.30
N ILE A 110 10.03 -7.29 9.09
CA ILE A 110 9.62 -8.26 8.10
C ILE A 110 10.29 -9.60 8.40
N GLU A 111 9.47 -10.55 8.85
CA GLU A 111 9.87 -11.94 9.13
C GLU A 111 9.56 -12.89 7.97
N CYS A 112 8.62 -12.51 7.09
CA CYS A 112 8.19 -13.33 5.96
C CYS A 112 8.03 -12.45 4.72
N ILE A 113 8.97 -12.56 3.79
CA ILE A 113 8.91 -11.94 2.46
C ILE A 113 9.01 -13.01 1.38
N ARG A 114 8.19 -12.86 0.34
CA ARG A 114 7.96 -13.84 -0.71
C ARG A 114 8.02 -13.19 -2.08
N LYS A 115 8.52 -13.91 -3.08
CA LYS A 115 8.56 -13.47 -4.47
C LYS A 115 7.50 -14.17 -5.31
N ILE A 116 6.66 -13.42 -6.00
CA ILE A 116 5.66 -13.97 -6.94
C ILE A 116 6.25 -14.02 -8.36
N SER A 117 6.88 -12.92 -8.77
CA SER A 117 7.49 -12.78 -10.09
C SER A 117 8.70 -11.85 -10.01
N LYS A 118 9.29 -11.46 -11.15
CA LYS A 118 10.37 -10.46 -11.18
C LYS A 118 9.93 -9.13 -10.55
N LYS A 119 8.69 -8.72 -10.82
CA LYS A 119 8.13 -7.43 -10.44
C LYS A 119 7.38 -7.45 -9.11
N PHE A 120 6.80 -8.60 -8.73
CA PHE A 120 5.86 -8.66 -7.61
C PHE A 120 6.37 -9.51 -6.45
N TYR A 121 6.23 -8.95 -5.25
CA TYR A 121 6.59 -9.55 -3.98
C TYR A 121 5.45 -9.33 -2.99
N TYR A 122 5.50 -9.99 -1.85
CA TYR A 122 4.61 -9.69 -0.74
C TYR A 122 5.28 -10.00 0.59
N VAL A 123 4.83 -9.30 1.64
CA VAL A 123 5.16 -9.60 3.02
C VAL A 123 3.91 -9.99 3.78
N VAL A 124 4.08 -10.80 4.82
CA VAL A 124 2.97 -11.35 5.59
C VAL A 124 3.14 -11.01 7.07
N TYR A 125 2.10 -10.44 7.67
CA TYR A 125 2.03 -10.17 9.10
C TYR A 125 0.93 -11.00 9.74
N LYS A 126 1.22 -11.57 10.91
CA LYS A 126 0.21 -12.25 11.72
C LYS A 126 -0.52 -11.21 12.57
N VAL A 127 -1.84 -11.30 12.59
CA VAL A 127 -2.72 -10.32 13.25
C VAL A 127 -3.24 -10.91 14.56
N LYS A 128 -3.18 -10.15 15.65
CA LYS A 128 -3.58 -10.59 17.01
C LYS A 128 -5.05 -11.00 17.09
N GLU A 129 -5.90 -10.29 16.35
CA GLU A 129 -7.34 -10.50 16.24
C GLU A 129 -7.69 -11.73 15.37
N GLY A 130 -6.67 -12.40 14.82
CA GLY A 130 -6.80 -13.56 13.94
C GLY A 130 -6.41 -13.23 12.51
N GLY A 131 -6.09 -14.27 11.73
CA GLY A 131 -5.75 -14.09 10.33
C GLY A 131 -4.37 -13.49 10.05
N TYR A 132 -4.22 -13.00 8.82
CA TYR A 132 -2.97 -12.47 8.29
C TYR A 132 -3.24 -11.24 7.42
N LEU A 133 -2.36 -10.25 7.53
CA LEU A 133 -2.27 -9.14 6.59
C LEU A 133 -1.20 -9.44 5.55
N TYR A 134 -1.58 -9.38 4.29
CA TYR A 134 -0.69 -9.50 3.14
C TYR A 134 -0.45 -8.10 2.58
N VAL A 135 0.80 -7.66 2.57
CA VAL A 135 1.19 -6.38 1.99
C VAL A 135 1.89 -6.66 0.68
N HIS A 136 1.25 -6.27 -0.43
CA HIS A 136 1.79 -6.45 -1.76
C HIS A 136 2.85 -5.40 -2.04
N LEU A 137 3.95 -5.84 -2.63
CA LEU A 137 5.08 -5.00 -2.99
C LEU A 137 5.35 -5.10 -4.50
N ILE A 138 5.73 -3.99 -5.11
CA ILE A 138 6.11 -3.91 -6.52
C ILE A 138 7.55 -3.37 -6.63
N ASN A 139 8.32 -3.90 -7.58
CA ASN A 139 9.56 -3.27 -8.03
C ASN A 139 9.24 -2.41 -9.28
N PRO A 140 9.27 -1.06 -9.18
CA PRO A 140 8.98 -0.20 -10.32
C PRO A 140 10.11 -0.18 -11.36
N ASN A 141 11.35 -0.54 -10.99
CA ASN A 141 12.55 -0.39 -11.82
C ASN A 141 13.11 -1.76 -12.27
N GLU A 142 12.28 -2.55 -12.96
CA GLU A 142 12.53 -3.97 -13.32
C GLU A 142 13.90 -4.22 -13.99
N ASP A 143 14.44 -3.25 -14.73
CA ASP A 143 15.62 -3.39 -15.59
C ASP A 143 16.93 -2.78 -15.03
N GLU A 144 16.89 -2.02 -13.92
CA GLU A 144 18.06 -1.32 -13.36
C GLU A 144 18.53 -1.87 -12.00
N TRP A 145 18.12 -3.09 -11.65
CA TRP A 145 18.39 -3.62 -10.33
C TRP A 145 19.88 -3.97 -10.12
N THR A 146 20.56 -3.19 -9.29
CA THR A 146 21.96 -3.36 -8.91
C THR A 146 22.16 -4.17 -7.62
N GLY A 147 21.09 -4.72 -7.04
CA GLY A 147 21.17 -5.46 -5.77
C GLY A 147 21.43 -4.61 -4.53
N GLN A 148 21.33 -3.27 -4.64
CA GLN A 148 21.58 -2.34 -3.51
C GLN A 148 20.44 -1.35 -3.27
N ASN A 149 19.39 -1.36 -4.08
CA ASN A 149 18.24 -0.48 -3.90
C ASN A 149 17.09 -1.24 -3.24
N ASN A 150 16.63 -0.71 -2.09
CA ASN A 150 15.37 -1.04 -1.40
C ASN A 150 14.14 -0.62 -2.23
N GLY A 151 14.14 -0.87 -3.54
CA GLY A 151 13.18 -0.34 -4.50
C GLY A 151 11.82 -1.03 -4.48
N LEU A 152 11.55 -1.90 -3.51
CA LEU A 152 10.21 -2.45 -3.34
C LEU A 152 9.32 -1.42 -2.66
N GLU A 153 8.16 -1.19 -3.26
CA GLU A 153 7.17 -0.24 -2.79
C GLU A 153 5.85 -0.97 -2.53
N GLN A 154 5.16 -0.63 -1.44
CA GLN A 154 3.83 -1.13 -1.16
C GLN A 154 2.89 -0.75 -2.30
N SER A 155 2.27 -1.73 -2.95
CA SER A 155 1.25 -1.49 -3.97
C SER A 155 -0.16 -1.59 -3.41
N ASN A 156 -0.42 -2.55 -2.52
CA ASN A 156 -1.70 -2.73 -1.85
C ASN A 156 -1.54 -3.54 -0.56
N SER A 157 -2.63 -3.72 0.18
CA SER A 157 -2.69 -4.67 1.30
C SER A 157 -4.04 -5.37 1.34
N TYR A 158 -4.06 -6.60 1.83
CA TYR A 158 -5.25 -7.43 1.94
C TYR A 158 -5.23 -8.20 3.25
N TYR A 159 -6.31 -8.11 4.00
CA TYR A 159 -6.46 -8.86 5.24
C TYR A 159 -7.32 -10.10 5.01
N ALA A 160 -6.87 -11.23 5.53
CA ALA A 160 -7.59 -12.51 5.45
C ALA A 160 -7.74 -13.12 6.84
N ASN A 161 -8.98 -13.33 7.28
CA ASN A 161 -9.30 -13.94 8.56
C ASN A 161 -10.18 -15.19 8.40
N GLY A 162 -9.59 -16.25 7.83
CA GLY A 162 -10.29 -17.51 7.56
C GLY A 162 -10.86 -17.60 6.15
N LYS A 163 -11.70 -18.61 5.91
CA LYS A 163 -12.33 -18.85 4.61
C LYS A 163 -13.57 -17.98 4.44
N SER A 164 -13.61 -17.21 3.36
CA SER A 164 -14.81 -16.48 2.95
C SER A 164 -15.79 -17.43 2.24
N ASN A 165 -17.10 -17.26 2.48
CA ASN A 165 -18.16 -18.00 1.78
C ASN A 165 -18.97 -17.08 0.88
N ILE A 166 -18.27 -16.40 -0.03
CA ILE A 166 -18.84 -15.35 -0.90
C ILE A 166 -19.89 -15.87 -1.87
N LYS A 167 -19.88 -17.17 -2.18
CA LYS A 167 -20.84 -17.78 -3.12
C LYS A 167 -22.30 -17.68 -2.66
N GLU A 168 -22.53 -17.45 -1.36
CA GLU A 168 -23.87 -17.29 -0.79
C GLU A 168 -24.37 -15.83 -0.82
N ILE A 169 -23.51 -14.89 -1.22
CA ILE A 169 -23.87 -13.47 -1.37
C ILE A 169 -24.60 -13.24 -2.67
N LYS A 170 -25.65 -12.42 -2.62
CA LYS A 170 -26.44 -12.02 -3.79
C LYS A 170 -26.66 -10.51 -3.84
N ILE A 171 -27.00 -10.03 -5.03
CA ILE A 171 -27.44 -8.65 -5.25
C ILE A 171 -28.61 -8.33 -4.30
N GLY A 172 -28.54 -7.16 -3.67
CA GLY A 172 -29.51 -6.68 -2.68
C GLY A 172 -29.21 -7.07 -1.24
N ASP A 173 -28.27 -7.99 -0.96
CA ASP A 173 -27.85 -8.29 0.41
C ASP A 173 -27.21 -7.06 1.07
N SER A 174 -27.45 -6.86 2.38
CA SER A 174 -26.84 -5.76 3.12
C SER A 174 -25.35 -6.04 3.39
N PHE A 175 -24.56 -4.98 3.60
CA PHE A 175 -23.17 -5.13 4.02
C PHE A 175 -23.02 -6.00 5.27
N THR A 176 -23.88 -5.82 6.28
CA THR A 176 -23.87 -6.64 7.49
C THR A 176 -24.03 -8.12 7.19
N LYS A 177 -24.85 -8.48 6.18
CA LYS A 177 -24.93 -9.87 5.75
C LYS A 177 -23.64 -10.31 5.08
N VAL A 178 -23.08 -9.51 4.17
CA VAL A 178 -21.78 -9.82 3.54
C VAL A 178 -20.70 -10.08 4.57
N SER A 179 -20.60 -9.24 5.61
CA SER A 179 -19.58 -9.36 6.66
C SER A 179 -19.76 -10.57 7.59
N THR A 180 -20.91 -11.26 7.56
CA THR A 180 -21.06 -12.57 8.23
C THR A 180 -20.51 -13.73 7.41
N HIS A 181 -20.49 -13.62 6.08
CA HIS A 181 -19.90 -14.62 5.18
C HIS A 181 -18.42 -14.37 4.91
N ASP A 182 -17.96 -13.13 5.12
CA ASP A 182 -16.56 -12.75 5.09
C ASP A 182 -16.24 -11.76 6.21
N THR A 183 -15.77 -12.30 7.33
CA THR A 183 -15.41 -11.50 8.51
C THR A 183 -14.20 -10.61 8.26
N SER A 184 -13.42 -10.85 7.20
CA SER A 184 -12.26 -10.04 6.84
C SER A 184 -12.60 -8.64 6.33
N ILE A 185 -13.88 -8.27 6.21
CA ILE A 185 -14.29 -6.91 5.83
C ILE A 185 -15.00 -6.14 6.96
N ALA A 186 -15.30 -6.80 8.09
CA ALA A 186 -16.15 -6.21 9.12
C ALA A 186 -15.48 -5.02 9.83
N GLU A 187 -14.20 -5.17 10.19
CA GLU A 187 -13.52 -4.28 11.14
C GLU A 187 -12.25 -3.61 10.56
N ASN A 188 -12.03 -3.70 9.24
CA ASN A 188 -10.88 -3.06 8.61
C ASN A 188 -11.21 -2.38 7.28
N ASN A 189 -10.22 -1.68 6.74
CA ASN A 189 -10.29 -0.89 5.52
C ASN A 189 -9.35 -1.42 4.41
N PHE A 190 -8.60 -2.49 4.65
CA PHE A 190 -7.63 -3.06 3.69
C PHE A 190 -8.31 -3.68 2.48
N ASN A 191 -9.43 -4.35 2.73
CA ASN A 191 -10.15 -5.10 1.71
C ASN A 191 -11.04 -4.19 0.84
N PHE A 192 -10.97 -2.87 1.03
CA PHE A 192 -11.67 -1.90 0.20
C PHE A 192 -10.69 -1.25 -0.76
N ILE A 193 -11.08 -1.13 -2.03
CA ILE A 193 -10.28 -0.48 -3.06
C ILE A 193 -11.00 0.76 -3.53
N TYR A 194 -10.24 1.85 -3.65
CA TYR A 194 -10.67 3.09 -4.24
C TYR A 194 -10.40 3.10 -5.75
N GLU A 195 -11.39 3.52 -6.54
CA GLU A 195 -11.28 3.73 -7.98
C GLU A 195 -12.04 4.98 -8.41
N TYR A 196 -11.50 5.69 -9.40
CA TYR A 196 -12.14 6.83 -10.03
C TYR A 196 -12.78 6.39 -11.35
N ILE A 197 -14.11 6.32 -11.42
CA ILE A 197 -14.86 5.84 -12.58
C ILE A 197 -15.74 6.97 -13.10
N ASN A 198 -15.51 7.40 -14.34
CA ASN A 198 -16.32 8.43 -15.02
C ASN A 198 -16.42 9.77 -14.27
N GLY A 199 -15.37 10.19 -13.57
CA GLY A 199 -15.42 11.43 -12.79
C GLY A 199 -15.95 11.26 -11.36
N GLU A 200 -16.25 10.03 -10.93
CA GLU A 200 -16.78 9.74 -9.60
C GLU A 200 -15.86 8.81 -8.82
N GLU A 201 -15.63 9.18 -7.56
CA GLU A 201 -14.96 8.38 -6.56
C GLU A 201 -15.84 7.20 -6.12
N ARG A 202 -15.31 5.98 -6.19
CA ARG A 202 -16.03 4.78 -5.78
C ARG A 202 -15.12 3.82 -5.03
N PHE A 203 -15.67 3.25 -3.97
CA PHE A 203 -15.09 2.13 -3.26
C PHE A 203 -15.82 0.83 -3.60
N TYR A 204 -15.09 -0.28 -3.60
CA TYR A 204 -15.65 -1.63 -3.63
C TYR A 204 -14.85 -2.53 -2.69
N SER A 205 -15.45 -3.63 -2.25
CA SER A 205 -14.73 -4.62 -1.44
C SER A 205 -14.22 -5.76 -2.31
N VAL A 206 -13.01 -6.22 -1.99
CA VAL A 206 -12.40 -7.41 -2.56
C VAL A 206 -12.53 -8.54 -1.56
N HIS A 207 -12.95 -9.69 -2.07
CA HIS A 207 -13.11 -10.90 -1.30
C HIS A 207 -12.47 -12.06 -2.04
N ILE A 208 -11.82 -12.93 -1.29
CA ILE A 208 -11.10 -14.05 -1.90
C ILE A 208 -11.53 -15.36 -1.25
N ASP A 209 -12.00 -16.28 -2.09
CA ASP A 209 -12.16 -17.70 -1.78
C ASP A 209 -10.95 -18.47 -2.36
N SER A 210 -10.75 -19.70 -1.92
CA SER A 210 -9.73 -20.68 -2.32
C SER A 210 -9.46 -20.85 -3.83
N LYS A 211 -10.31 -20.31 -4.71
CA LYS A 211 -10.21 -20.46 -6.17
C LYS A 211 -10.46 -19.19 -6.98
N LYS A 212 -11.01 -18.14 -6.36
CA LYS A 212 -11.61 -17.02 -7.08
C LYS A 212 -11.50 -15.74 -6.27
N LEU A 213 -11.28 -14.65 -6.99
CA LEU A 213 -11.43 -13.31 -6.46
C LEU A 213 -12.81 -12.78 -6.84
N PHE A 214 -13.47 -12.15 -5.89
CA PHE A 214 -14.76 -11.49 -6.06
C PHE A 214 -14.60 -10.01 -5.74
N VAL A 215 -15.16 -9.17 -6.60
CA VAL A 215 -15.32 -7.74 -6.37
C VAL A 215 -16.80 -7.47 -6.11
N ILE A 216 -17.12 -6.88 -4.97
CA ILE A 216 -18.48 -6.52 -4.61
C ILE A 216 -18.63 -5.01 -4.65
N ASN A 217 -19.53 -4.56 -5.52
CA ASN A 217 -19.94 -3.16 -5.61
C ASN A 217 -21.21 -2.94 -4.80
N TYR A 218 -21.34 -1.76 -4.20
CA TYR A 218 -22.47 -1.39 -3.36
C TYR A 218 -23.27 -0.22 -3.95
N ASN A 219 -24.52 -0.05 -3.53
CA ASN A 219 -25.39 1.02 -4.02
C ASN A 219 -24.88 2.43 -3.64
N ASN A 220 -24.46 2.61 -2.39
CA ASN A 220 -23.66 3.75 -1.93
C ASN A 220 -22.20 3.32 -1.77
N SER A 221 -21.30 4.07 -2.40
CA SER A 221 -19.89 3.67 -2.54
C SER A 221 -18.92 4.84 -2.47
N LYS A 222 -19.32 6.03 -1.98
CA LYS A 222 -18.40 7.19 -1.93
C LYS A 222 -17.43 7.12 -0.76
N SER A 223 -17.78 6.36 0.27
CA SER A 223 -16.91 6.08 1.42
C SER A 223 -17.13 4.66 1.94
N ILE A 224 -16.18 4.16 2.72
CA ILE A 224 -16.31 2.85 3.39
C ILE A 224 -17.50 2.85 4.36
N ASP A 225 -17.76 3.97 5.04
CA ASP A 225 -18.90 4.07 5.96
C ASP A 225 -20.26 4.06 5.23
N GLU A 226 -20.33 4.67 4.04
CA GLU A 226 -21.50 4.53 3.17
C GLU A 226 -21.70 3.08 2.71
N ILE A 227 -20.62 2.37 2.35
CA ILE A 227 -20.69 0.96 1.98
C ILE A 227 -21.24 0.13 3.15
N ARG A 228 -20.77 0.37 4.37
CA ARG A 228 -21.20 -0.35 5.58
C ARG A 228 -22.70 -0.23 5.87
N GLN A 229 -23.35 0.81 5.34
CA GLN A 229 -24.79 1.07 5.48
C GLN A 229 -25.58 0.71 4.21
N SER A 230 -24.91 0.16 3.20
CA SER A 230 -25.46 -0.08 1.86
C SER A 230 -25.80 -1.55 1.63
N SER A 231 -26.26 -1.83 0.42
CA SER A 231 -26.51 -3.17 -0.09
C SER A 231 -25.75 -3.43 -1.38
N VAL A 232 -25.52 -4.72 -1.66
CA VAL A 232 -24.81 -5.20 -2.84
C VAL A 232 -25.56 -4.78 -4.11
N LYS A 233 -24.83 -4.12 -5.01
CA LYS A 233 -25.29 -3.68 -6.32
C LYS A 233 -24.91 -4.67 -7.42
N SER A 234 -23.66 -5.11 -7.42
CA SER A 234 -23.14 -6.10 -8.37
C SER A 234 -22.00 -6.90 -7.75
N ILE A 235 -21.76 -8.08 -8.31
CA ILE A 235 -20.70 -9.01 -7.91
C ILE A 235 -19.98 -9.41 -9.20
N ASP A 236 -18.70 -9.10 -9.27
CA ASP A 236 -17.83 -9.43 -10.41
C ASP A 236 -16.84 -10.52 -9.98
N GLU A 237 -16.64 -11.52 -10.83
CA GLU A 237 -15.78 -12.67 -10.55
C GLU A 237 -14.52 -12.65 -11.44
N TYR A 238 -13.36 -12.87 -10.84
CA TYR A 238 -12.07 -12.87 -11.52
C TYR A 238 -11.35 -14.19 -11.31
N VAL A 239 -11.00 -14.84 -12.43
CA VAL A 239 -10.28 -16.13 -12.45
C VAL A 239 -8.77 -15.96 -12.25
N LYS A 240 -8.20 -14.80 -12.59
CA LYS A 240 -6.75 -14.59 -12.62
C LYS A 240 -6.17 -13.95 -11.35
N TYR A 241 -6.96 -13.73 -10.30
CA TYR A 241 -6.54 -13.03 -9.07
C TYR A 241 -5.83 -11.68 -9.30
N ILE A 242 -5.95 -11.09 -10.49
CA ILE A 242 -5.30 -9.83 -10.84
C ILE A 242 -6.40 -8.81 -11.13
N ILE A 243 -6.31 -7.66 -10.47
CA ILE A 243 -7.18 -6.50 -10.71
C ILE A 243 -6.30 -5.33 -11.15
N SER A 244 -6.62 -4.70 -12.27
CA SER A 244 -6.01 -3.43 -12.71
C SER A 244 -7.05 -2.32 -12.58
N PRO A 245 -7.00 -1.48 -11.52
CA PRO A 245 -7.97 -0.40 -11.35
C PRO A 245 -7.79 0.62 -12.47
N LYS A 246 -8.89 1.04 -13.10
CA LYS A 246 -8.85 1.84 -14.34
C LYS A 246 -8.19 3.21 -14.17
N GLY A 247 -8.18 3.74 -12.95
CA GLY A 247 -7.52 5.01 -12.60
C GLY A 247 -5.99 4.95 -12.55
N PHE A 248 -5.39 3.76 -12.61
CA PHE A 248 -3.94 3.54 -12.51
C PHE A 248 -3.33 2.92 -13.78
N ASN A 249 -4.06 2.89 -14.88
CA ASN A 249 -3.64 2.28 -16.14
C ASN A 249 -2.34 2.89 -16.69
N GLU A 250 -2.08 4.17 -16.46
CA GLU A 250 -0.85 4.85 -16.89
C GLU A 250 0.41 4.35 -16.16
N TYR A 251 0.24 3.71 -14.99
CA TYR A 251 1.35 3.21 -14.17
C TYR A 251 1.52 1.68 -14.22
N ASN A 252 0.74 0.97 -15.06
CA ASN A 252 0.70 -0.51 -15.11
C ASN A 252 0.61 -1.14 -13.70
N TYR A 253 -0.21 -0.54 -12.84
CA TYR A 253 -0.39 -0.99 -11.46
C TYR A 253 -1.42 -2.12 -11.45
N GLU A 254 -0.97 -3.30 -11.02
CA GLU A 254 -1.79 -4.50 -10.88
C GLU A 254 -1.84 -4.90 -9.42
N TYR A 255 -3.04 -5.12 -8.90
CA TYR A 255 -3.24 -5.82 -7.63
C TYR A 255 -3.23 -7.31 -7.91
N ASN A 256 -2.10 -7.95 -7.60
CA ASN A 256 -1.89 -9.37 -7.79
C ASN A 256 -2.15 -10.14 -6.49
N TYR A 257 -3.24 -10.89 -6.47
CA TYR A 257 -3.68 -11.73 -5.36
C TYR A 257 -3.31 -13.22 -5.55
N THR A 258 -2.46 -13.55 -6.54
CA THR A 258 -1.92 -14.91 -6.72
C THR A 258 -1.13 -15.39 -5.50
N ILE A 259 -0.77 -14.46 -4.59
CA ILE A 259 -0.21 -14.73 -3.26
C ILE A 259 -0.94 -15.84 -2.49
N LEU A 260 -2.23 -16.01 -2.71
CA LEU A 260 -3.04 -16.99 -1.99
C LEU A 260 -2.96 -18.41 -2.57
N GLU A 261 -2.47 -18.60 -3.80
CA GLU A 261 -2.14 -19.95 -4.29
C GLU A 261 -0.89 -20.52 -3.59
N ILE A 262 -0.03 -19.65 -3.05
CA ILE A 262 1.23 -20.00 -2.41
C ILE A 262 1.04 -20.25 -0.91
N ASP A 263 0.09 -19.53 -0.27
CA ASP A 263 -0.02 -19.46 1.19
C ASP A 263 -1.37 -19.95 1.79
N LEU A 264 -2.45 -20.17 1.02
CA LEU A 264 -3.72 -20.75 1.51
C LEU A 264 -3.91 -22.21 1.09
#